data_AF-A0A957DKJ3-F1
#
_entry.id   AF-A0A957DKJ3-F1
#
_cell.length_a   1.000
_cell.length_b   1.000
_cell.length_c   1.000
_cell.angle_alpha   90.00
_cell.angle_beta   90.00
_cell.angle_gamma   90.00
#
_symmetry.space_group_name_H-M   'P 1'
#
loop_
_entity.id
_entity.type
_entity.pdbx_description
1 polymer ?
#
loop_
_entity_poly.entity_id
_entity_poly.type
_entity_poly.pdbx_seq_one_letter_code
_entity_poly.pdbx_strand_id
1 'polypeptide(L)'
;MAEQYPDYVSRLLTQARGLLQADEYGQMDAAALCFDVLAHFPELKEAAELVLEAFSDPWLIRDNRKAIGRHVDEWDDRPWQQRRRLALSFRYTSRWEGRYRQYDESVDCDDVLPQDVREMLEEGRSQLLQDYLLGQSRGSEMAWSIFLETFKRTARPEVAMLWVGHLYADQGYFAESVDVLEMLLAQFPESQDGRRLWAEVRWWRDYQDRIPWIPPGTNSRGRRYRQMMAQIDPDFAATPDDFAAPFEHIPPNLDNLPDDFELPLPVQEELVAKVEEVLVALPEERAWQTAVDWSYLDKLENGDIDTSQFPEWAQYMLLEIDDPQQELFLKQYLLSYFSNPPLFEDDEDDNERFAE
;
A
#
# COMPACT_ATOMS: atom_id res chain seq x y z
N MET A 1 -23.02 -0.36 -28.40
CA MET A 1 -24.18 0.26 -27.73
C MET A 1 -23.68 0.70 -26.38
N ALA A 2 -23.73 1.99 -26.03
CA ALA A 2 -23.37 2.41 -24.69
C ALA A 2 -24.41 1.82 -23.73
N GLU A 3 -23.99 0.94 -22.84
CA GLU A 3 -24.85 0.45 -21.75
C GLU A 3 -25.26 1.67 -20.94
N GLN A 4 -26.57 1.95 -20.92
CA GLN A 4 -27.11 3.07 -20.19
C GLN A 4 -27.21 2.63 -18.72
N TYR A 5 -26.21 3.00 -17.93
CA TYR A 5 -26.20 2.78 -16.49
C TYR A 5 -27.36 3.52 -15.81
N PRO A 6 -27.79 3.09 -14.61
CA PRO A 6 -28.80 3.83 -13.84
C PRO A 6 -28.39 5.29 -13.60
N ASP A 7 -29.36 6.21 -13.58
CA ASP A 7 -29.13 7.66 -13.45
C ASP A 7 -28.28 8.06 -12.23
N TYR A 8 -28.32 7.26 -11.15
CA TYR A 8 -27.51 7.52 -9.96
C TYR A 8 -26.01 7.36 -10.24
N VAL A 9 -25.61 6.45 -11.13
CA VAL A 9 -24.20 6.23 -11.51
C VAL A 9 -23.64 7.47 -12.19
N SER A 10 -24.35 7.98 -13.21
CA SER A 10 -23.94 9.21 -13.90
C SER A 10 -23.87 10.42 -12.95
N ARG A 11 -24.78 10.48 -11.97
CA ARG A 11 -24.76 11.54 -10.94
C ARG A 11 -23.53 11.45 -10.04
N LEU A 12 -23.20 10.26 -9.54
CA LEU A 12 -22.02 10.05 -8.69
C LEU A 12 -20.73 10.36 -9.43
N LEU A 13 -20.58 9.91 -10.68
CA LEU A 13 -19.40 10.20 -11.50
C LEU A 13 -19.27 11.71 -11.82
N THR A 14 -20.40 12.39 -12.04
CA THR A 14 -20.40 13.85 -12.23
C THR A 14 -19.99 14.57 -10.94
N GLN A 15 -20.46 14.11 -9.79
CA GLN A 15 -20.10 14.66 -8.49
C GLN A 15 -18.61 14.43 -8.19
N ALA A 16 -18.09 13.23 -8.45
CA ALA A 16 -16.66 12.92 -8.30
C ALA A 16 -15.79 13.88 -9.14
N ARG A 17 -16.14 14.10 -10.41
CA ARG A 17 -15.45 15.09 -11.26
C ARG A 17 -15.54 16.52 -10.71
N GLY A 18 -16.70 16.91 -10.20
CA GLY A 18 -16.87 18.22 -9.58
C GLY A 18 -15.95 18.41 -8.37
N LEU A 19 -15.74 17.37 -7.57
CA LEU A 19 -14.80 17.38 -6.44
C LEU A 19 -13.34 17.48 -6.90
N LEU A 20 -12.96 16.83 -8.00
CA LEU A 20 -11.61 16.93 -8.55
C LEU A 20 -11.30 18.30 -9.18
N GLN A 21 -12.33 19.04 -9.59
CA GLN A 21 -12.20 20.38 -10.17
C GLN A 21 -12.31 21.51 -9.14
N ALA A 22 -12.72 21.20 -7.91
CA ALA A 22 -12.78 22.18 -6.85
C ALA A 22 -11.37 22.48 -6.34
N ASP A 23 -11.10 23.73 -5.96
CA ASP A 23 -9.80 24.15 -5.40
C ASP A 23 -9.55 23.58 -3.98
N GLU A 24 -10.41 22.69 -3.48
CA GLU A 24 -10.35 22.09 -2.14
C GLU A 24 -9.98 20.59 -2.22
N TYR A 25 -9.46 20.04 -1.10
CA TYR A 25 -9.00 18.65 -0.90
C TYR A 25 -10.07 17.55 -1.12
N GLY A 26 -10.72 17.51 -2.28
CA GLY A 26 -11.84 16.62 -2.61
C GLY A 26 -11.44 15.25 -3.19
N GLN A 27 -10.15 14.97 -3.37
CA GLN A 27 -9.64 13.77 -4.05
C GLN A 27 -10.11 12.47 -3.38
N MET A 28 -10.06 12.42 -2.05
CA MET A 28 -10.50 11.24 -1.30
C MET A 28 -12.00 10.99 -1.39
N ASP A 29 -12.77 12.06 -1.39
CA ASP A 29 -14.23 11.96 -1.46
C ASP A 29 -14.66 11.61 -2.89
N ALA A 30 -13.95 12.15 -3.91
CA ALA A 30 -14.12 11.73 -5.29
C ALA A 30 -13.83 10.23 -5.48
N ALA A 31 -12.72 9.74 -4.93
CA ALA A 31 -12.37 8.32 -4.96
C ALA A 31 -13.44 7.47 -4.23
N ALA A 32 -13.94 7.94 -3.08
CA ALA A 32 -14.98 7.24 -2.32
C ALA A 32 -16.26 7.04 -3.12
N LEU A 33 -16.74 8.08 -3.81
CA LEU A 33 -17.92 7.98 -4.69
C LEU A 33 -17.68 7.01 -5.86
N CYS A 34 -16.46 6.97 -6.40
CA CYS A 34 -16.11 6.03 -7.45
C CYS A 34 -16.10 4.58 -6.96
N PHE A 35 -15.63 4.33 -5.73
CA PHE A 35 -15.72 3.00 -5.12
C PHE A 35 -17.16 2.57 -4.83
N ASP A 36 -18.06 3.50 -4.48
CA ASP A 36 -19.50 3.20 -4.36
C ASP A 36 -20.09 2.75 -5.71
N VAL A 37 -19.64 3.34 -6.81
CA VAL A 37 -20.01 2.91 -8.17
C VAL A 37 -19.41 1.53 -8.48
N LEU A 38 -18.13 1.32 -8.22
CA LEU A 38 -17.43 0.04 -8.47
C LEU A 38 -18.00 -1.12 -7.63
N ALA A 39 -18.57 -0.85 -6.46
CA ALA A 39 -19.28 -1.84 -5.65
C ALA A 39 -20.45 -2.51 -6.40
N HIS A 40 -21.11 -1.78 -7.30
CA HIS A 40 -22.20 -2.28 -8.13
C HIS A 40 -21.81 -2.58 -9.57
N PHE A 41 -20.83 -1.85 -10.11
CA PHE A 41 -20.35 -1.95 -11.49
C PHE A 41 -18.83 -2.09 -11.52
N PRO A 42 -18.29 -3.25 -11.09
CA PRO A 42 -16.86 -3.40 -10.84
C PRO A 42 -15.98 -3.32 -12.10
N GLU A 43 -16.57 -3.53 -13.28
CA GLU A 43 -15.86 -3.44 -14.57
C GLU A 43 -15.94 -2.04 -15.19
N LEU A 44 -16.53 -1.05 -14.51
CA LEU A 44 -16.68 0.30 -15.04
C LEU A 44 -15.35 1.06 -15.00
N LYS A 45 -14.62 1.00 -16.13
CA LYS A 45 -13.31 1.64 -16.30
C LYS A 45 -13.31 3.13 -15.96
N GLU A 46 -14.37 3.85 -16.33
CA GLU A 46 -14.50 5.28 -16.04
C GLU A 46 -14.38 5.59 -14.54
N ALA A 47 -15.00 4.78 -13.68
CA ALA A 47 -14.90 4.97 -12.23
C ALA A 47 -13.49 4.64 -11.72
N ALA A 48 -12.89 3.56 -12.22
CA ALA A 48 -11.53 3.18 -11.83
C ALA A 48 -10.46 4.19 -12.28
N GLU A 49 -10.63 4.79 -13.46
CA GLU A 49 -9.75 5.85 -13.98
C GLU A 49 -9.92 7.15 -13.18
N LEU A 50 -11.13 7.51 -12.76
CA LEU A 50 -11.34 8.67 -11.89
C LEU A 50 -10.70 8.50 -10.50
N VAL A 51 -10.67 7.29 -9.93
CA VAL A 51 -9.90 7.03 -8.70
C VAL A 51 -8.42 7.29 -8.94
N LEU A 52 -7.88 6.82 -10.07
CA LEU A 52 -6.47 7.06 -10.40
C LEU A 52 -6.18 8.55 -10.63
N GLU A 53 -7.08 9.27 -11.30
CA GLU A 53 -6.99 10.72 -11.47
C GLU A 53 -6.96 11.42 -10.11
N ALA A 54 -7.85 11.05 -9.19
CA ALA A 54 -7.84 11.54 -7.81
C ALA A 54 -6.51 11.28 -7.11
N PHE A 55 -5.95 10.07 -7.26
CA PHE A 55 -4.66 9.68 -6.69
C PHE A 55 -3.45 10.26 -7.45
N SER A 56 -3.67 10.93 -8.58
CA SER A 56 -2.63 11.61 -9.35
C SER A 56 -2.53 13.10 -9.05
N ASP A 57 -3.32 13.59 -8.10
CA ASP A 57 -3.27 14.97 -7.65
C ASP A 57 -1.91 15.31 -7.00
N PRO A 58 -1.25 16.41 -7.41
CA PRO A 58 0.05 16.83 -6.88
C PRO A 58 0.12 16.96 -5.35
N TRP A 59 -0.90 17.57 -4.74
CA TRP A 59 -0.93 17.80 -3.29
C TRP A 59 -1.10 16.49 -2.55
N LEU A 60 -1.97 15.62 -3.06
CA LEU A 60 -2.19 14.32 -2.46
C LEU A 60 -0.95 13.43 -2.55
N ILE A 61 -0.26 13.44 -3.68
CA ILE A 61 1.01 12.74 -3.86
C ILE A 61 2.02 13.23 -2.82
N ARG A 62 2.21 14.54 -2.72
CA ARG A 62 3.14 15.16 -1.77
C ARG A 62 2.84 14.74 -0.33
N ASP A 63 1.60 14.87 0.09
CA ASP A 63 1.18 14.62 1.47
C ASP A 63 1.31 13.14 1.84
N ASN A 64 0.95 12.22 0.93
CA ASN A 64 1.14 10.78 1.15
C ASN A 64 2.62 10.40 1.19
N ARG A 65 3.45 10.90 0.26
CA ARG A 65 4.91 10.67 0.28
C ARG A 65 5.51 11.11 1.61
N LYS A 66 5.16 12.31 2.08
CA LYS A 66 5.64 12.86 3.35
C LYS A 66 5.15 12.05 4.56
N ALA A 67 3.89 11.61 4.56
CA ALA A 67 3.33 10.82 5.67
C ALA A 67 3.97 9.43 5.74
N ILE A 68 4.07 8.73 4.61
CA ILE A 68 4.63 7.38 4.51
C ILE A 68 6.13 7.38 4.78
N GLY A 69 6.86 8.37 4.25
CA GLY A 69 8.32 8.50 4.42
C GLY A 69 8.79 8.61 5.88
N ARG A 70 7.90 8.98 6.80
CA ARG A 70 8.18 8.97 8.26
C ARG A 70 8.22 7.55 8.86
N HIS A 71 7.67 6.57 8.17
CA HIS A 71 7.50 5.20 8.64
C HIS A 71 8.29 4.19 7.82
N VAL A 72 8.37 4.39 6.51
CA VAL A 72 9.08 3.51 5.58
C VAL A 72 9.85 4.38 4.62
N ASP A 73 11.17 4.19 4.61
CA ASP A 73 12.06 4.89 3.68
C ASP A 73 11.72 4.49 2.23
N GLU A 74 11.71 5.45 1.28
CA GLU A 74 11.47 5.24 -0.16
C GLU A 74 12.58 4.42 -0.86
N TRP A 75 13.78 4.37 -0.28
CA TRP A 75 14.90 3.54 -0.74
C TRP A 75 14.73 2.04 -0.46
N ASP A 76 13.90 1.70 0.53
CA ASP A 76 13.73 0.33 0.99
C ASP A 76 12.80 -0.48 0.08
N ASP A 77 13.36 -0.99 -1.00
CA ASP A 77 12.69 -1.80 -2.03
C ASP A 77 12.53 -3.28 -1.63
N ARG A 78 12.61 -3.61 -0.34
CA ARG A 78 12.30 -4.97 0.13
C ARG A 78 10.79 -5.24 -0.03
N PRO A 79 10.37 -6.45 -0.45
CA PRO A 79 8.97 -6.74 -0.75
C PRO A 79 7.99 -6.42 0.40
N TRP A 80 8.37 -6.74 1.64
CA TRP A 80 7.54 -6.46 2.80
C TRP A 80 7.45 -4.96 3.12
N GLN A 81 8.45 -4.16 2.79
CA GLN A 81 8.42 -2.69 2.96
C GLN A 81 7.56 -2.04 1.88
N GLN A 82 7.63 -2.53 0.64
CA GLN A 82 6.69 -2.15 -0.42
C GLN A 82 5.24 -2.39 0.02
N ARG A 83 4.96 -3.58 0.58
CA ARG A 83 3.65 -3.92 1.15
C ARG A 83 3.24 -2.98 2.28
N ARG A 84 4.17 -2.62 3.18
CA ARG A 84 3.88 -1.63 4.26
C ARG A 84 3.55 -0.25 3.72
N ARG A 85 4.20 0.22 2.66
CA ARG A 85 3.86 1.50 2.02
C ARG A 85 2.45 1.48 1.44
N LEU A 86 2.08 0.38 0.78
CA LEU A 86 0.72 0.16 0.27
C LEU A 86 -0.30 0.13 1.41
N ALA A 87 -0.02 -0.59 2.49
CA ALA A 87 -0.87 -0.63 3.68
C ALA A 87 -1.09 0.76 4.30
N LEU A 88 -0.01 1.53 4.48
CA LEU A 88 -0.09 2.90 5.02
C LEU A 88 -0.86 3.82 4.07
N SER A 89 -0.65 3.70 2.75
CA SER A 89 -1.39 4.46 1.76
C SER A 89 -2.88 4.17 1.84
N PHE A 90 -3.27 2.90 1.85
CA PHE A 90 -4.64 2.48 2.03
C PHE A 90 -5.22 3.01 3.35
N ARG A 91 -4.43 3.05 4.43
CA ARG A 91 -4.85 3.66 5.70
C ARG A 91 -5.13 5.15 5.60
N TYR A 92 -4.28 5.92 4.94
CA TYR A 92 -4.44 7.37 4.84
C TYR A 92 -5.52 7.80 3.86
N THR A 93 -5.79 6.98 2.84
CA THR A 93 -6.65 7.36 1.72
C THR A 93 -8.04 6.72 1.77
N SER A 94 -8.19 5.56 2.39
CA SER A 94 -9.48 4.88 2.43
C SER A 94 -10.53 5.68 3.21
N ARG A 95 -11.69 5.85 2.58
CA ARG A 95 -12.90 6.45 3.16
C ARG A 95 -13.95 5.39 3.55
N TRP A 96 -13.56 4.12 3.63
CA TRP A 96 -14.49 3.08 4.08
C TRP A 96 -14.86 3.28 5.56
N GLU A 97 -16.09 3.73 5.81
CA GLU A 97 -16.58 4.08 7.15
C GLU A 97 -16.55 2.90 8.13
N GLY A 98 -16.64 1.67 7.63
CA GLY A 98 -16.57 0.44 8.43
C GLY A 98 -15.29 0.33 9.28
N ARG A 99 -14.20 1.01 8.88
CA ARG A 99 -12.94 1.08 9.66
C ARG A 99 -13.12 1.76 11.02
N TYR A 100 -14.08 2.67 11.15
CA TYR A 100 -14.30 3.43 12.38
C TYR A 100 -15.29 2.78 13.35
N ARG A 101 -15.95 1.66 12.97
CA ARG A 101 -16.91 0.96 13.84
C ARG A 101 -16.31 0.54 15.18
N GLN A 102 -15.04 0.18 15.20
CA GLN A 102 -14.32 -0.21 16.41
C GLN A 102 -14.04 0.97 17.38
N TYR A 103 -14.25 2.20 16.93
CA TYR A 103 -14.06 3.44 17.70
C TYR A 103 -15.38 4.20 17.92
N ASP A 104 -16.49 3.68 17.43
CA ASP A 104 -17.82 4.25 17.68
C ASP A 104 -18.20 3.94 19.13
N GLU A 105 -18.37 4.99 19.95
CA GLU A 105 -18.74 4.88 21.36
C GLU A 105 -20.08 4.15 21.57
N SER A 106 -20.90 4.01 20.51
CA SER A 106 -22.17 3.29 20.53
C SER A 106 -22.07 1.80 20.15
N VAL A 107 -20.91 1.35 19.67
CA VAL A 107 -20.64 -0.05 19.32
C VAL A 107 -19.83 -0.66 20.46
N ASP A 108 -20.39 -1.66 21.13
CA ASP A 108 -19.64 -2.38 22.15
C ASP A 108 -18.43 -3.03 21.49
N CYS A 109 -17.25 -2.98 22.13
CA CYS A 109 -16.04 -3.58 21.56
C CYS A 109 -16.21 -5.09 21.34
N ASP A 110 -17.19 -5.69 22.04
CA ASP A 110 -17.61 -7.06 21.91
C ASP A 110 -18.44 -7.38 20.64
N ASP A 111 -18.91 -6.38 19.89
CA ASP A 111 -19.70 -6.56 18.67
C ASP A 111 -18.89 -6.55 17.37
N VAL A 112 -17.63 -6.10 17.42
CA VAL A 112 -16.73 -6.00 16.25
C VAL A 112 -16.15 -7.36 15.86
N LEU A 113 -15.87 -8.21 16.85
CA LEU A 113 -15.27 -9.53 16.68
C LEU A 113 -16.19 -10.62 17.23
N PRO A 114 -16.43 -11.71 16.50
CA PRO A 114 -17.17 -12.84 17.04
C PRO A 114 -16.44 -13.47 18.25
N GLN A 115 -17.05 -13.36 19.43
CA GLN A 115 -16.45 -13.80 20.70
C GLN A 115 -16.20 -15.31 20.76
N ASP A 116 -16.99 -16.09 20.04
CA ASP A 116 -16.92 -17.55 20.01
C ASP A 116 -15.64 -18.09 19.34
N VAL A 117 -14.96 -17.25 18.56
CA VAL A 117 -13.71 -17.58 17.86
C VAL A 117 -12.63 -16.51 18.02
N ARG A 118 -12.77 -15.63 19.02
CA ARG A 118 -11.92 -14.45 19.20
C ARG A 118 -10.43 -14.81 19.31
N GLU A 119 -10.10 -15.83 20.11
CA GLU A 119 -8.73 -16.28 20.31
C GLU A 119 -8.10 -16.75 18.99
N MET A 120 -8.85 -17.46 18.13
CA MET A 120 -8.38 -17.86 16.80
C MET A 120 -8.16 -16.65 15.89
N LEU A 121 -9.06 -15.66 15.91
CA LEU A 121 -8.91 -14.43 15.11
C LEU A 121 -7.69 -13.60 15.55
N GLU A 122 -7.47 -13.49 16.86
CA GLU A 122 -6.30 -12.82 17.44
C GLU A 122 -5.00 -13.57 17.11
N GLU A 123 -5.04 -14.91 17.09
CA GLU A 123 -3.90 -15.74 16.69
C GLU A 123 -3.56 -15.53 15.21
N GLY A 124 -4.54 -15.64 14.30
CA GLY A 124 -4.33 -15.38 12.88
C GLY A 124 -3.81 -13.96 12.60
N ARG A 125 -4.32 -12.96 13.33
CA ARG A 125 -3.79 -11.58 13.27
C ARG A 125 -2.34 -11.50 13.73
N SER A 126 -1.97 -12.22 14.79
CA SER A 126 -0.60 -12.23 15.29
C SER A 126 0.37 -12.83 14.28
N GLN A 127 -0.05 -13.89 13.57
CA GLN A 127 0.71 -14.48 12.47
C GLN A 127 0.89 -13.48 11.30
N LEU A 128 -0.17 -12.76 10.92
CA LEU A 128 -0.06 -11.71 9.90
C LEU A 128 0.87 -10.55 10.31
N LEU A 129 0.79 -10.11 11.57
CA LEU A 129 1.64 -9.04 12.08
C LEU A 129 3.13 -9.40 12.07
N GLN A 130 3.48 -10.67 12.26
CA GLN A 130 4.86 -11.13 12.13
C GLN A 130 5.38 -10.89 10.71
N ASP A 131 4.62 -11.21 9.67
CA ASP A 131 5.04 -10.90 8.30
C ASP A 131 5.08 -9.39 8.05
N TYR A 132 4.03 -8.66 8.45
CA TYR A 132 3.96 -7.22 8.26
C TYR A 132 5.11 -6.44 8.93
N LEU A 133 5.54 -6.83 10.12
CA LEU A 133 6.59 -6.13 10.88
C LEU A 133 8.00 -6.67 10.61
N LEU A 134 8.14 -7.98 10.36
CA LEU A 134 9.42 -8.68 10.31
C LEU A 134 9.77 -9.22 8.91
N GLY A 135 8.85 -9.14 7.94
CA GLY A 135 9.03 -9.66 6.59
C GLY A 135 9.05 -11.20 6.50
N GLN A 136 8.47 -11.87 7.50
CA GLN A 136 8.40 -13.33 7.57
C GLN A 136 7.19 -13.89 6.81
N SER A 137 7.35 -14.21 5.53
CA SER A 137 6.25 -14.69 4.65
C SER A 137 5.44 -15.85 5.25
N ARG A 138 6.10 -16.73 6.02
CA ARG A 138 5.46 -17.85 6.72
C ARG A 138 4.31 -17.44 7.64
N GLY A 139 4.35 -16.25 8.23
CA GLY A 139 3.26 -15.72 9.06
C GLY A 139 1.96 -15.53 8.26
N SER A 140 2.07 -15.02 7.03
CA SER A 140 0.90 -14.85 6.15
C SER A 140 0.29 -16.19 5.72
N GLU A 141 1.12 -17.20 5.44
CA GLU A 141 0.69 -18.56 5.10
C GLU A 141 -0.06 -19.23 6.27
N MET A 142 0.43 -19.06 7.51
CA MET A 142 -0.23 -19.62 8.70
C MET A 142 -1.56 -18.96 8.97
N ALA A 143 -1.62 -17.63 8.86
CA ALA A 143 -2.82 -16.87 9.15
C ALA A 143 -4.01 -17.31 8.29
N TRP A 144 -3.77 -17.58 7.00
CA TRP A 144 -4.81 -18.03 6.08
C TRP A 144 -5.54 -19.29 6.58
N SER A 145 -4.78 -20.33 6.95
CA SER A 145 -5.34 -21.59 7.43
C SER A 145 -6.11 -21.40 8.75
N ILE A 146 -5.61 -20.55 9.64
CA ILE A 146 -6.30 -20.21 10.90
C ILE A 146 -7.64 -19.54 10.59
N PHE A 147 -7.67 -18.51 9.74
CA PHE A 147 -8.91 -17.81 9.40
C PHE A 147 -9.92 -18.69 8.69
N LEU A 148 -9.49 -19.55 7.76
CA LEU A 148 -10.38 -20.52 7.12
C LEU A 148 -11.04 -21.46 8.13
N GLU A 149 -10.29 -21.90 9.15
CA GLU A 149 -10.86 -22.71 10.21
C GLU A 149 -11.80 -21.91 11.12
N THR A 150 -11.44 -20.66 11.43
CA THR A 150 -12.30 -19.74 12.17
C THR A 150 -13.66 -19.56 11.51
N PHE A 151 -13.69 -19.35 10.18
CA PHE A 151 -14.93 -19.14 9.43
C PHE A 151 -15.90 -20.34 9.50
N LYS A 152 -15.37 -21.56 9.62
CA LYS A 152 -16.21 -22.77 9.74
C LYS A 152 -16.85 -22.93 11.12
N ARG A 153 -16.22 -22.35 12.15
CA ARG A 153 -16.58 -22.57 13.56
C ARG A 153 -17.42 -21.46 14.15
N THR A 154 -17.28 -20.24 13.63
CA THR A 154 -18.03 -19.11 14.17
C THR A 154 -19.51 -19.17 13.83
N ALA A 155 -20.34 -18.75 14.79
CA ALA A 155 -21.76 -18.46 14.60
C ALA A 155 -22.01 -17.18 13.80
N ARG A 156 -21.00 -16.31 13.61
CA ARG A 156 -21.09 -15.02 12.89
C ARG A 156 -20.04 -14.93 11.76
N PRO A 157 -20.08 -15.81 10.75
CA PRO A 157 -19.06 -15.86 9.69
C PRO A 157 -19.00 -14.59 8.84
N GLU A 158 -20.13 -13.91 8.59
CA GLU A 158 -20.15 -12.64 7.86
C GLU A 158 -19.26 -11.58 8.54
N VAL A 159 -19.36 -11.44 9.87
CA VAL A 159 -18.57 -10.48 10.64
C VAL A 159 -17.10 -10.86 10.67
N ALA A 160 -16.80 -12.15 10.89
CA ALA A 160 -15.42 -12.66 10.87
C ALA A 160 -14.76 -12.40 9.50
N MET A 161 -15.43 -12.74 8.40
CA MET A 161 -14.90 -12.56 7.05
C MET A 161 -14.71 -11.08 6.71
N LEU A 162 -15.67 -10.21 7.08
CA LEU A 162 -15.52 -8.76 6.86
C LEU A 162 -14.29 -8.22 7.62
N TRP A 163 -14.13 -8.63 8.87
CA TRP A 163 -13.00 -8.23 9.71
C TRP A 163 -11.66 -8.73 9.15
N VAL A 164 -11.59 -10.01 8.77
CA VAL A 164 -10.37 -10.60 8.17
C VAL A 164 -10.04 -9.94 6.83
N GLY A 165 -11.05 -9.70 5.98
CA GLY A 165 -10.87 -8.99 4.71
C GLY A 165 -10.28 -7.60 4.93
N HIS A 166 -10.82 -6.82 5.88
CA HIS A 166 -10.23 -5.54 6.26
C HIS A 166 -8.82 -5.69 6.83
N LEU A 167 -8.57 -6.68 7.70
CA LEU A 167 -7.26 -6.91 8.30
C LEU A 167 -6.17 -7.16 7.25
N TYR A 168 -6.45 -7.97 6.23
CA TYR A 168 -5.53 -8.19 5.11
C TYR A 168 -5.25 -6.90 4.34
N ALA A 169 -6.30 -6.12 4.00
CA ALA A 169 -6.15 -4.84 3.31
C ALA A 169 -5.34 -3.83 4.13
N ASP A 170 -5.60 -3.77 5.43
CA ASP A 170 -4.92 -2.89 6.40
C ASP A 170 -3.43 -3.22 6.58
N GLN A 171 -3.00 -4.38 6.08
CA GLN A 171 -1.61 -4.83 6.03
C GLN A 171 -1.04 -4.92 4.60
N GLY A 172 -1.80 -4.46 3.59
CA GLY A 172 -1.36 -4.39 2.20
C GLY A 172 -1.46 -5.71 1.41
N TYR A 173 -2.16 -6.73 1.95
CA TYR A 173 -2.46 -7.99 1.25
C TYR A 173 -3.78 -7.87 0.49
N PHE A 174 -3.78 -7.06 -0.57
CA PHE A 174 -5.01 -6.78 -1.29
C PHE A 174 -5.56 -8.00 -2.04
N ALA A 175 -4.72 -8.91 -2.52
CA ALA A 175 -5.18 -10.12 -3.19
C ALA A 175 -5.94 -11.05 -2.23
N GLU A 176 -5.34 -11.35 -1.08
CA GLU A 176 -5.92 -12.18 -0.03
C GLU A 176 -7.17 -11.53 0.58
N SER A 177 -7.16 -10.20 0.72
CA SER A 177 -8.34 -9.45 1.14
C SER A 177 -9.49 -9.61 0.13
N VAL A 178 -9.22 -9.50 -1.17
CA VAL A 178 -10.23 -9.75 -2.21
C VAL A 178 -10.77 -11.17 -2.10
N ASP A 179 -9.91 -12.18 -1.93
CA ASP A 179 -10.36 -13.58 -1.81
C ASP A 179 -11.33 -13.78 -0.64
N VAL A 180 -11.02 -13.23 0.54
CA VAL A 180 -11.93 -13.29 1.71
C VAL A 180 -13.24 -12.56 1.45
N LEU A 181 -13.19 -11.39 0.81
CA LEU A 181 -14.38 -10.59 0.55
C LEU A 181 -15.24 -11.19 -0.56
N GLU A 182 -14.65 -11.87 -1.54
CA GLU A 182 -15.37 -12.68 -2.52
C GLU A 182 -16.05 -13.88 -1.85
N MET A 183 -15.37 -14.57 -0.92
CA MET A 183 -16.01 -15.61 -0.10
C MET A 183 -17.19 -15.06 0.71
N LEU A 184 -17.02 -13.89 1.33
CA LEU A 184 -18.09 -13.19 2.05
C LEU A 184 -19.27 -12.90 1.12
N LEU A 185 -19.04 -12.30 -0.05
CA LEU A 185 -20.12 -11.90 -0.97
C LEU A 185 -20.78 -13.10 -1.64
N ALA A 186 -20.08 -14.23 -1.78
CA ALA A 186 -20.67 -15.47 -2.23
C ALA A 186 -21.67 -16.06 -1.21
N GLN A 187 -21.39 -15.91 0.09
CA GLN A 187 -22.26 -16.40 1.17
C GLN A 187 -23.32 -15.37 1.62
N PHE A 188 -22.97 -14.08 1.58
CA PHE A 188 -23.76 -12.94 2.03
C PHE A 188 -23.81 -11.85 0.94
N PRO A 189 -24.54 -12.08 -0.17
CA PRO A 189 -24.55 -11.15 -1.31
C PRO A 189 -25.06 -9.75 -1.00
N GLU A 190 -25.88 -9.62 0.05
CA GLU A 190 -26.49 -8.35 0.49
C GLU A 190 -25.60 -7.54 1.44
N SER A 191 -24.39 -8.03 1.75
CA SER A 191 -23.46 -7.33 2.65
C SER A 191 -22.93 -6.05 1.98
N GLN A 192 -23.53 -4.91 2.32
CA GLN A 192 -23.20 -3.61 1.73
C GLN A 192 -21.75 -3.21 2.04
N ASP A 193 -21.32 -3.40 3.29
CA ASP A 193 -19.96 -3.08 3.71
C ASP A 193 -18.93 -3.97 3.04
N GLY A 194 -19.20 -5.27 2.98
CA GLY A 194 -18.33 -6.23 2.30
C GLY A 194 -18.17 -5.87 0.83
N ARG A 195 -19.26 -5.48 0.16
CA ARG A 195 -19.26 -5.08 -1.24
C ARG A 195 -18.49 -3.78 -1.48
N ARG A 196 -18.66 -2.79 -0.60
CA ARG A 196 -17.97 -1.51 -0.70
C ARG A 196 -16.48 -1.63 -0.41
N LEU A 197 -16.10 -2.41 0.60
CA LEU A 197 -14.70 -2.70 0.89
C LEU A 197 -14.05 -3.52 -0.23
N TRP A 198 -14.76 -4.55 -0.74
CA TRP A 198 -14.29 -5.38 -1.85
C TRP A 198 -13.95 -4.55 -3.08
N ALA A 199 -14.81 -3.60 -3.46
CA ALA A 199 -14.58 -2.76 -4.63
C ALA A 199 -13.32 -1.91 -4.51
N GLU A 200 -13.09 -1.33 -3.33
CA GLU A 200 -11.90 -0.53 -3.07
C GLU A 200 -10.65 -1.39 -3.04
N VAL A 201 -10.65 -2.48 -2.28
CA VAL A 201 -9.47 -3.35 -2.16
C VAL A 201 -9.14 -4.05 -3.49
N ARG A 202 -10.15 -4.41 -4.29
CA ARG A 202 -9.95 -4.89 -5.66
C ARG A 202 -9.28 -3.85 -6.53
N TRP A 203 -9.70 -2.59 -6.45
CA TRP A 203 -9.03 -1.52 -7.18
C TRP A 203 -7.57 -1.39 -6.71
N TRP A 204 -7.30 -1.42 -5.40
CA TRP A 204 -5.92 -1.39 -4.90
C TRP A 204 -5.07 -2.55 -5.42
N ARG A 205 -5.61 -3.78 -5.41
CA ARG A 205 -4.94 -4.96 -6.00
C ARG A 205 -4.58 -4.74 -7.48
N ASP A 206 -5.51 -4.19 -8.25
CA ASP A 206 -5.39 -4.06 -9.71
C ASP A 206 -4.59 -2.81 -10.14
N TYR A 207 -4.44 -1.81 -9.27
CA TYR A 207 -3.84 -0.51 -9.59
C TYR A 207 -2.65 -0.12 -8.69
N GLN A 208 -2.24 -0.94 -7.72
CA GLN A 208 -1.15 -0.63 -6.78
C GLN A 208 0.15 -0.16 -7.44
N ASP A 209 0.51 -0.72 -8.60
CA ASP A 209 1.73 -0.37 -9.33
C ASP A 209 1.64 0.97 -10.07
N ARG A 210 0.45 1.58 -10.09
CA ARG A 210 0.17 2.87 -10.76
C ARG A 210 0.04 4.02 -9.76
N ILE A 211 0.22 3.76 -8.47
CA ILE A 211 0.04 4.76 -7.42
C ILE A 211 1.26 5.69 -7.39
N PRO A 212 1.11 6.99 -7.67
CA PRO A 212 2.27 7.83 -7.98
C PRO A 212 3.20 8.11 -6.81
N TRP A 213 2.74 7.97 -5.55
CA TRP A 213 3.57 8.13 -4.36
C TRP A 213 4.24 6.85 -3.89
N ILE A 214 4.03 5.73 -4.59
CA ILE A 214 4.66 4.45 -4.29
C ILE A 214 5.81 4.24 -5.29
N PRO A 215 7.06 4.15 -4.81
CA PRO A 215 8.17 3.83 -5.69
C PRO A 215 7.94 2.49 -6.40
N PRO A 216 8.29 2.36 -7.68
CA PRO A 216 8.19 1.09 -8.37
C PRO A 216 9.10 0.07 -7.67
N GLY A 217 8.57 -1.14 -7.46
CA GLY A 217 9.37 -2.27 -6.98
C GLY A 217 10.50 -2.57 -7.97
N THR A 218 11.66 -2.99 -7.45
CA THR A 218 12.73 -3.51 -8.32
C THR A 218 12.59 -5.03 -8.42
N ASN A 219 12.93 -5.61 -9.57
CA ASN A 219 12.94 -7.07 -9.78
C ASN A 219 13.97 -7.80 -8.88
N SER A 220 14.79 -7.04 -8.15
CA SER A 220 15.91 -7.52 -7.35
C SER A 220 15.64 -7.23 -5.88
N ARG A 221 15.16 -8.25 -5.14
CA ARG A 221 14.87 -8.23 -3.69
C ARG A 221 15.80 -7.28 -2.92
N GLY A 222 15.33 -6.08 -2.57
CA GLY A 222 16.07 -5.14 -1.73
C GLY A 222 17.38 -4.60 -2.32
N ARG A 223 17.54 -4.47 -3.64
CA ARG A 223 18.81 -4.04 -4.27
C ARG A 223 19.15 -2.60 -3.93
N ARG A 224 18.19 -1.67 -4.03
CA ARG A 224 18.42 -0.25 -3.68
C ARG A 224 18.79 -0.13 -2.21
N TYR A 225 18.04 -0.82 -1.34
CA TYR A 225 18.35 -0.89 0.09
C TYR A 225 19.79 -1.36 0.35
N ARG A 226 20.22 -2.46 -0.29
CA ARG A 226 21.57 -3.02 -0.10
C ARG A 226 22.67 -2.07 -0.55
N GLN A 227 22.49 -1.39 -1.69
CA GLN A 227 23.51 -0.46 -2.19
C GLN A 227 23.64 0.77 -1.31
N MET A 228 22.53 1.28 -0.78
CA MET A 228 22.57 2.34 0.22
C MET A 228 23.29 1.87 1.50
N MET A 229 22.95 0.69 2.02
CA MET A 229 23.62 0.15 3.19
C MET A 229 25.12 -0.09 2.95
N ALA A 230 25.52 -0.41 1.73
CA ALA A 230 26.93 -0.55 1.35
C ALA A 230 27.74 0.75 1.43
N GLN A 231 27.08 1.91 1.36
CA GLN A 231 27.74 3.20 1.59
C GLN A 231 28.10 3.39 3.07
N ILE A 232 27.40 2.71 3.98
CA ILE A 232 27.62 2.75 5.44
C ILE A 232 28.56 1.61 5.86
N ASP A 233 28.29 0.39 5.37
CA ASP A 233 29.08 -0.81 5.62
C ASP A 233 29.36 -1.53 4.28
N PRO A 234 30.57 -1.36 3.70
CA PRO A 234 30.93 -1.92 2.40
C PRO A 234 30.76 -3.44 2.28
N ASP A 235 30.84 -4.17 3.40
CA ASP A 235 30.71 -5.63 3.40
C ASP A 235 29.23 -6.07 3.29
N PHE A 236 28.28 -5.16 3.57
CA PHE A 236 26.84 -5.43 3.55
C PHE A 236 26.32 -5.82 2.15
N ALA A 237 26.86 -5.23 1.08
CA ALA A 237 26.48 -5.59 -0.29
C ALA A 237 27.05 -6.95 -0.74
N ALA A 238 28.12 -7.42 -0.12
CA ALA A 238 28.87 -8.61 -0.53
C ALA A 238 28.31 -9.91 0.08
N THR A 239 27.61 -9.82 1.21
CA THR A 239 26.86 -10.93 1.80
C THR A 239 25.49 -11.05 1.14
N PRO A 240 25.19 -12.13 0.39
CA PRO A 240 23.81 -12.48 0.13
C PRO A 240 23.22 -12.91 1.46
N ASP A 241 22.53 -11.99 2.14
CA ASP A 241 21.65 -12.40 3.22
C ASP A 241 20.67 -13.41 2.63
N ASP A 242 20.63 -14.61 3.21
CA ASP A 242 19.39 -15.37 3.22
C ASP A 242 18.37 -14.40 3.82
N PHE A 243 17.48 -13.86 2.98
CA PHE A 243 16.37 -12.99 3.41
C PHE A 243 15.43 -13.69 4.42
N ALA A 244 15.72 -14.92 4.81
CA ALA A 244 15.25 -15.53 6.05
C ALA A 244 15.70 -14.64 7.22
N ALA A 245 14.78 -13.76 7.61
CA ALA A 245 14.94 -12.68 8.57
C ALA A 245 15.91 -12.99 9.74
N PRO A 246 16.59 -11.97 10.31
CA PRO A 246 17.36 -12.12 11.55
C PRO A 246 16.53 -12.61 12.75
N PHE A 247 15.21 -12.75 12.58
CA PHE A 247 14.27 -13.29 13.55
C PHE A 247 13.65 -14.58 13.01
N GLU A 248 13.74 -15.65 13.81
CA GLU A 248 13.04 -16.91 13.56
C GLU A 248 11.51 -16.67 13.61
N HIS A 249 10.77 -17.31 12.70
CA HIS A 249 9.31 -17.25 12.71
C HIS A 249 8.75 -17.85 14.00
N ILE A 250 7.87 -17.12 14.67
CA ILE A 250 7.21 -17.59 15.90
C ILE A 250 5.95 -18.35 15.48
N PRO A 251 5.88 -19.67 15.69
CA PRO A 251 4.71 -20.47 15.32
C PRO A 251 3.47 -20.04 16.11
N PRO A 252 2.27 -20.36 15.63
CA PRO A 252 1.06 -19.99 16.33
C PRO A 252 0.92 -20.67 17.68
N ASN A 253 0.27 -19.99 18.62
CA ASN A 253 -0.06 -20.58 19.91
C ASN A 253 -1.17 -21.63 19.73
N LEU A 254 -0.81 -22.91 19.86
CA LEU A 254 -1.74 -24.02 19.69
C LEU A 254 -2.85 -24.04 20.75
N ASP A 255 -2.63 -23.43 21.92
CA ASP A 255 -3.66 -23.33 22.97
C ASP A 255 -4.84 -22.44 22.53
N ASN A 256 -4.62 -21.53 21.57
CA ASN A 256 -5.65 -20.66 20.99
C ASN A 256 -6.37 -21.31 19.81
N LEU A 257 -5.98 -22.54 19.43
CA LEU A 257 -6.47 -23.24 18.26
C LEU A 257 -7.21 -24.53 18.68
N PRO A 258 -8.10 -25.04 17.83
CA PRO A 258 -8.73 -26.33 18.07
C PRO A 258 -7.72 -27.48 18.21
N ASP A 259 -8.03 -28.45 19.08
CA ASP A 259 -7.21 -29.67 19.26
C ASP A 259 -6.99 -30.46 17.97
N ASP A 260 -7.92 -30.36 17.01
CA ASP A 260 -7.88 -31.02 15.71
C ASP A 260 -7.27 -30.15 14.59
N PHE A 261 -6.75 -28.97 14.93
CA PHE A 261 -6.10 -28.10 13.96
C PHE A 261 -4.73 -28.64 13.56
N GLU A 262 -4.58 -28.97 12.28
CA GLU A 262 -3.30 -29.37 11.71
C GLU A 262 -2.56 -28.17 11.13
N LEU A 263 -1.32 -27.96 11.57
CA LEU A 263 -0.47 -26.92 10.99
C LEU A 263 -0.21 -27.25 9.52
N PRO A 264 -0.48 -26.31 8.59
CA PRO A 264 -0.20 -26.53 7.19
C PRO A 264 1.32 -26.73 6.98
N LEU A 265 1.65 -27.63 6.06
CA LEU A 265 3.03 -27.82 5.65
C LEU A 265 3.53 -26.55 4.92
N PRO A 266 4.79 -26.15 5.13
CA PRO A 266 5.38 -25.04 4.38
C PRO A 266 5.27 -25.27 2.87
N VAL A 267 5.06 -24.19 2.12
CA VAL A 267 5.12 -24.25 0.66
C VAL A 267 6.51 -24.75 0.23
N GLN A 268 6.54 -25.72 -0.67
CA GLN A 268 7.81 -26.29 -1.16
C GLN A 268 8.63 -25.21 -1.88
N GLU A 269 9.90 -25.05 -1.50
CA GLU A 269 10.80 -24.06 -2.10
C GLU A 269 10.91 -24.21 -3.62
N GLU A 270 10.82 -25.44 -4.14
CA GLU A 270 10.86 -25.68 -5.58
C GLU A 270 9.62 -25.14 -6.31
N LEU A 271 8.47 -25.11 -5.63
CA LEU A 271 7.26 -24.52 -6.18
C LEU A 271 7.37 -23.00 -6.20
N VAL A 272 7.88 -22.41 -5.11
CA VAL A 272 8.16 -20.96 -5.04
C VAL A 272 9.11 -20.55 -6.16
N ALA A 273 10.24 -21.26 -6.31
CA ALA A 273 11.21 -20.97 -7.36
C ALA A 273 10.62 -21.07 -8.78
N LYS A 274 9.75 -22.05 -9.04
CA LYS A 274 9.05 -22.17 -10.33
C LYS A 274 8.07 -21.03 -10.58
N VAL A 275 7.33 -20.61 -9.56
CA VAL A 275 6.42 -19.47 -9.68
C VAL A 275 7.21 -18.20 -9.96
N GLU A 276 8.32 -17.99 -9.27
CA GLU A 276 9.21 -16.85 -9.53
C GLU A 276 9.81 -16.88 -10.94
N GLU A 277 10.24 -18.04 -11.43
CA GLU A 277 10.72 -18.20 -12.81
C GLU A 277 9.64 -17.81 -13.83
N VAL A 278 8.39 -18.24 -13.61
CA VAL A 278 7.26 -17.87 -14.47
C VAL A 278 6.98 -16.37 -14.40
N LEU A 279 6.99 -15.78 -13.20
CA LEU A 279 6.74 -14.35 -13.00
C LEU A 279 7.81 -13.49 -13.69
N VAL A 280 9.09 -13.88 -13.61
CA VAL A 280 10.19 -13.18 -14.30
C VAL A 280 10.09 -13.33 -15.83
N ALA A 281 9.54 -14.44 -16.32
CA ALA A 281 9.34 -14.67 -17.75
C ALA A 281 8.13 -13.92 -18.33
N LEU A 282 7.26 -13.36 -17.49
CA LEU A 282 6.19 -12.50 -17.96
C LEU A 282 6.80 -11.20 -18.50
N PRO A 283 6.32 -10.69 -19.64
CA PRO A 283 6.77 -9.39 -20.13
C PRO A 283 6.46 -8.34 -19.06
N GLU A 284 7.46 -7.53 -18.70
CA GLU A 284 7.23 -6.34 -17.87
C GLU A 284 6.08 -5.55 -18.50
N GLU A 285 4.93 -5.52 -17.83
CA GLU A 285 3.83 -4.70 -18.30
C GLU A 285 4.33 -3.27 -18.38
N ARG A 286 3.99 -2.62 -19.51
CA ARG A 286 4.46 -1.28 -19.92
C ARG A 286 4.70 -0.40 -18.70
N ALA A 287 5.92 0.11 -18.55
CA ALA A 287 6.21 1.22 -17.65
C ALA A 287 5.14 2.30 -17.86
N TRP A 288 4.22 2.41 -16.91
CA TRP A 288 3.15 3.39 -16.96
C TRP A 288 3.79 4.75 -16.66
N GLN A 289 3.36 5.78 -17.37
CA GLN A 289 3.79 7.14 -17.08
C GLN A 289 3.22 7.54 -15.73
N THR A 290 4.05 7.49 -14.69
CA THR A 290 3.75 8.05 -13.38
C THR A 290 3.94 9.56 -13.42
N ALA A 291 3.12 10.31 -12.68
CA ALA A 291 3.31 11.75 -12.53
C ALA A 291 4.60 12.11 -11.77
N VAL A 292 5.16 11.14 -11.04
CA VAL A 292 6.45 11.24 -10.35
C VAL A 292 7.54 10.62 -11.21
N ASP A 293 8.62 11.34 -11.46
CA ASP A 293 9.84 10.76 -12.01
C ASP A 293 10.58 10.02 -10.89
N TRP A 294 10.63 8.69 -10.98
CA TRP A 294 11.34 7.81 -10.04
C TRP A 294 12.77 7.49 -10.48
N SER A 295 13.22 7.95 -11.65
CA SER A 295 14.58 7.68 -12.17
C SER A 295 15.67 8.26 -11.27
N TYR A 296 15.34 9.24 -10.42
CA TYR A 296 16.27 9.78 -9.43
C TYR A 296 16.71 8.74 -8.40
N LEU A 297 15.87 7.74 -8.09
CA LEU A 297 16.24 6.62 -7.23
C LEU A 297 17.38 5.81 -7.86
N ASP A 298 17.31 5.58 -9.17
CA ASP A 298 18.34 4.82 -9.89
C ASP A 298 19.65 5.65 -10.05
N LYS A 299 19.53 6.97 -10.24
CA LYS A 299 20.70 7.88 -10.26
C LYS A 299 21.43 7.91 -8.91
N LEU A 300 20.67 7.90 -7.82
CA LEU A 300 21.20 7.83 -6.45
C LEU A 300 21.81 6.48 -6.13
N GLU A 301 21.20 5.40 -6.60
CA GLU A 301 21.73 4.04 -6.50
C GLU A 301 23.13 3.93 -7.13
N ASN A 302 23.32 4.48 -8.34
CA ASN A 302 24.61 4.39 -9.04
C ASN A 302 25.69 5.36 -8.51
N GLY A 303 25.35 6.26 -7.58
CA GLY A 303 26.26 7.32 -7.13
C GLY A 303 26.51 8.41 -8.18
N ASP A 304 25.71 8.43 -9.25
CA ASP A 304 25.85 9.32 -10.40
C ASP A 304 25.13 10.67 -10.17
N ILE A 305 25.36 11.30 -9.01
CA ILE A 305 24.83 12.64 -8.76
C ILE A 305 25.71 13.66 -9.47
N ASP A 306 25.38 13.95 -10.72
CA ASP A 306 26.00 15.02 -11.48
C ASP A 306 25.48 16.39 -10.99
N THR A 307 26.14 16.92 -9.95
CA THR A 307 25.79 18.23 -9.38
C THR A 307 25.97 19.39 -10.35
N SER A 308 26.69 19.20 -11.46
CA SER A 308 26.82 20.24 -12.50
C SER A 308 25.51 20.52 -13.23
N GLN A 309 24.54 19.60 -13.15
CA GLN A 309 23.19 19.78 -13.69
C GLN A 309 22.27 20.57 -12.76
N PHE A 310 22.68 20.82 -11.51
CA PHE A 310 21.89 21.62 -10.59
C PHE A 310 21.97 23.11 -10.95
N PRO A 311 20.94 23.91 -10.65
CA PRO A 311 21.03 25.37 -10.73
C PRO A 311 22.22 25.92 -9.91
N GLU A 312 22.79 27.05 -10.33
CA GLU A 312 23.99 27.63 -9.71
C GLU A 312 23.84 27.83 -8.19
N TRP A 313 22.69 28.29 -7.71
CA TRP A 313 22.43 28.48 -6.28
C TRP A 313 22.54 27.18 -5.47
N ALA A 314 22.08 26.07 -6.03
CA ALA A 314 22.12 24.76 -5.38
C ALA A 314 23.55 24.21 -5.36
N GLN A 315 24.32 24.46 -6.43
CA GLN A 315 25.75 24.16 -6.45
C GLN A 315 26.50 24.96 -5.38
N TYR A 316 26.18 26.26 -5.21
CA TYR A 316 26.78 27.09 -4.17
C TYR A 316 26.48 26.59 -2.76
N MET A 317 25.24 26.22 -2.46
CA MET A 317 24.89 25.67 -1.14
C MET A 317 25.68 24.40 -0.82
N LEU A 318 25.91 23.53 -1.81
CA LEU A 318 26.69 22.30 -1.61
C LEU A 318 28.17 22.60 -1.31
N LEU A 319 28.73 23.70 -1.83
CA LEU A 319 30.11 24.12 -1.54
C LEU A 319 30.30 24.64 -0.12
N GLU A 320 29.22 25.04 0.57
CA GLU A 320 29.27 25.57 1.94
C GLU A 320 29.18 24.48 3.02
N ILE A 321 28.98 23.21 2.63
CA ILE A 321 28.84 22.09 3.55
C ILE A 321 30.16 21.35 3.69
N ASP A 322 30.74 21.40 4.90
CA ASP A 322 31.98 20.70 5.24
C ASP A 322 31.77 19.24 5.69
N ASP A 323 30.55 18.87 6.06
CA ASP A 323 30.18 17.53 6.53
C ASP A 323 29.73 16.64 5.35
N PRO A 324 30.48 15.57 5.00
CA PRO A 324 30.15 14.70 3.88
C PRO A 324 28.76 14.05 3.99
N GLN A 325 28.26 13.81 5.20
CA GLN A 325 26.93 13.21 5.39
C GLN A 325 25.81 14.21 5.09
N GLN A 326 25.98 15.46 5.53
CA GLN A 326 25.03 16.54 5.23
C GLN A 326 25.07 16.90 3.76
N GLU A 327 26.26 16.88 3.13
CA GLU A 327 26.42 17.12 1.70
C GLU A 327 25.69 16.04 0.89
N LEU A 328 25.86 14.76 1.25
CA LEU A 328 25.16 13.65 0.61
C LEU A 328 23.65 13.74 0.77
N PHE A 329 23.17 14.04 1.98
CA PHE A 329 21.75 14.25 2.24
C PHE A 329 21.17 15.38 1.39
N LEU A 330 21.85 16.53 1.32
CA LEU A 330 21.38 17.67 0.53
C LEU A 330 21.41 17.36 -0.97
N LYS A 331 22.43 16.65 -1.47
CA LYS A 331 22.48 16.16 -2.86
C LYS A 331 21.29 15.26 -3.19
N GLN A 332 20.96 14.32 -2.31
CA GLN A 332 19.81 13.42 -2.46
C GLN A 332 18.49 14.20 -2.48
N TYR A 333 18.33 15.15 -1.55
CA TYR A 333 17.16 16.01 -1.47
C TYR A 333 16.97 16.85 -2.74
N LEU A 334 18.02 17.55 -3.18
CA LEU A 334 17.98 18.40 -4.38
C LEU A 334 17.70 17.59 -5.65
N LEU A 335 18.29 16.40 -5.78
CA LEU A 335 18.04 15.53 -6.93
C LEU A 335 16.57 15.06 -6.97
N SER A 336 15.99 14.70 -5.83
CA SER A 336 14.55 14.37 -5.72
C SER A 336 13.66 15.58 -6.06
N TYR A 337 14.00 16.76 -5.52
CA TYR A 337 13.30 18.02 -5.76
C TYR A 337 13.32 18.41 -7.25
N PHE A 338 14.48 18.41 -7.90
CA PHE A 338 14.58 18.77 -9.32
C PHE A 338 13.95 17.74 -10.25
N SER A 339 13.85 16.47 -9.83
CA SER A 339 13.14 15.45 -10.60
C SER A 339 11.62 15.61 -10.48
N ASN A 340 11.13 16.26 -9.42
CA ASN A 340 9.70 16.45 -9.17
C ASN A 340 9.32 17.87 -8.68
N PRO A 341 9.65 18.96 -9.40
CA PRO A 341 9.54 20.33 -8.88
C PRO A 341 8.13 20.81 -8.46
N PRO A 342 7.05 20.60 -9.25
CA PRO A 342 5.73 21.13 -8.90
C PRO A 342 5.06 20.41 -7.72
N LEU A 343 5.64 19.32 -7.21
CA LEU A 343 5.19 18.68 -5.97
C LEU A 343 5.73 19.38 -4.71
N PHE A 344 6.69 20.30 -4.87
CA PHE A 344 7.43 20.93 -3.77
C PHE A 344 7.53 22.45 -3.91
N GLU A 345 6.90 23.06 -4.92
CA GLU A 345 6.68 24.50 -4.94
C GLU A 345 5.62 24.82 -3.89
N ASP A 346 6.07 25.28 -2.71
CA ASP A 346 5.21 26.08 -1.87
C ASP A 346 5.02 27.40 -2.63
N ASP A 347 3.79 27.69 -3.07
CA ASP A 347 3.41 29.04 -3.50
C ASP A 347 3.49 29.98 -2.27
N GLU A 348 4.72 30.31 -1.83
CA GLU A 348 5.00 31.39 -0.90
C GLU A 348 4.92 32.77 -1.58
N ASP A 349 4.47 32.84 -2.84
CA ASP A 349 4.28 34.07 -3.61
C ASP A 349 2.93 34.78 -3.35
N ASP A 350 2.28 34.52 -2.21
CA ASP A 350 1.18 35.36 -1.71
C ASP A 350 1.64 36.59 -0.91
N ASN A 351 2.96 36.78 -0.73
CA ASN A 351 3.51 37.91 0.04
C ASN A 351 3.81 39.20 -0.77
N GLU A 352 3.52 39.26 -2.07
CA GLU A 352 3.66 40.51 -2.86
C GLU A 352 2.34 41.27 -3.13
N ARG A 353 1.28 41.03 -2.34
CA ARG A 353 0.03 41.82 -2.41
C ARG A 353 -0.23 42.79 -1.26
N PHE A 354 0.79 43.15 -0.49
CA PHE A 354 0.74 44.30 0.41
C PHE A 354 1.85 45.31 0.09
N ALA A 355 1.76 45.88 -1.10
CA ALA A 355 2.34 47.18 -1.41
C ALA A 355 1.23 48.11 -1.91
N GLU A 356 0.44 48.66 -0.98
CA GLU A 356 -0.16 50.00 -1.09
C GLU A 356 -0.02 50.75 0.24
#